data_AF-A0A0W4ZKE3-F1
#
_entry.id   AF-A0A0W4ZKE3-F1
#
_cell.length_a   1.000
_cell.length_b   1.000
_cell.length_c   1.000
_cell.angle_alpha   90.00
_cell.angle_beta   90.00
_cell.angle_gamma   90.00
#
_symmetry.space_group_name_H-M   'P 1'
#
loop_
_entity.id
_entity.type
_entity.pdbx_description
1 polymer ?
#
loop_
_entity_poly.entity_id
_entity_poly.type
_entity_poly.pdbx_seq_one_letter_code
_entity_poly.pdbx_strand_id
1 'polypeptide(L)'
;MANSRYEYVKNFEKNDQLLPNTWIVIRLDGNGFHKFSNKHNFEKPNDIRSLNLMNDAATNVFLKFPDIILAYGNSDEYSFVFRKNTQLYGRRESKLVTSVVSFFTSNYVFLWPNYFVDTILTYPPSFDARVILYPSIQNLKDYLSWRQVDCHINNLYNTTFWALVQKGNLSTTDAEKLLMGTLAKDKHELLFTQFSINYNNEQEIFKKGSLLVKNHSKNTSDKINIYHTDIVSDTFWIQHPSLLL
;
A
#
# COMPACT_ATOMS: atom_id res chain seq x y z
N MET A 1 -15.73 28.81 37.19
CA MET A 1 -14.84 27.88 36.45
C MET A 1 -15.01 26.47 37.03
N ALA A 2 -15.86 25.64 36.44
CA ALA A 2 -16.14 24.28 36.95
C ALA A 2 -15.14 23.23 36.44
N ASN A 3 -14.52 23.46 35.27
CA ASN A 3 -13.61 22.50 34.64
C ASN A 3 -12.18 22.53 35.21
N SER A 4 -11.80 23.56 35.95
CA SER A 4 -10.45 23.71 36.52
C SER A 4 -10.11 22.62 37.54
N ARG A 5 -11.11 22.02 38.21
CA ARG A 5 -10.91 20.87 39.12
C ARG A 5 -10.40 19.63 38.39
N TYR A 6 -10.73 19.47 37.11
CA TYR A 6 -10.46 18.25 36.33
C TYR A 6 -9.35 18.45 35.28
N GLU A 7 -8.93 19.68 35.00
CA GLU A 7 -7.96 19.99 33.94
C GLU A 7 -6.59 19.30 34.12
N TYR A 8 -6.22 18.94 35.36
CA TYR A 8 -4.97 18.24 35.65
C TYR A 8 -4.82 16.91 34.88
N VAL A 9 -5.93 16.26 34.48
CA VAL A 9 -5.88 14.99 33.74
C VAL A 9 -5.22 15.14 32.36
N LYS A 10 -5.24 16.35 31.79
CA LYS A 10 -4.58 16.66 30.51
C LYS A 10 -3.06 16.48 30.59
N ASN A 11 -2.47 16.62 31.78
CA ASN A 11 -1.02 16.44 31.98
C ASN A 11 -0.56 14.98 31.85
N PHE A 12 -1.49 14.02 31.78
CA PHE A 12 -1.16 12.61 31.53
C PHE A 12 -1.03 12.28 30.03
N GLU A 13 -1.42 13.19 29.14
CA GLU A 13 -1.18 13.03 27.70
C GLU A 13 0.35 13.08 27.44
N LYS A 14 0.86 12.10 26.69
CA LYS A 14 2.27 12.06 26.31
C LYS A 14 2.53 12.94 25.09
N ASN A 15 3.68 13.62 25.10
CA ASN A 15 4.17 14.28 23.90
C ASN A 15 4.71 13.23 22.91
N ASP A 16 4.18 13.25 21.70
CA ASP A 16 4.42 12.27 20.63
C ASP A 16 4.98 12.93 19.36
N GLN A 17 5.81 13.97 19.54
CA GLN A 17 6.40 14.71 18.44
C GLN A 17 7.50 13.91 17.73
N LEU A 18 7.38 13.75 16.41
CA LEU A 18 8.33 13.03 15.58
C LEU A 18 9.59 13.85 15.31
N LEU A 19 10.75 13.18 15.28
CA LEU A 19 12.07 13.79 15.08
C LEU A 19 12.08 14.73 13.86
N PRO A 20 12.48 16.01 13.98
CA PRO A 20 12.59 16.94 12.85
C PRO A 20 13.56 16.46 11.77
N ASN A 21 13.43 16.99 10.55
CA ASN A 21 14.31 16.71 9.40
C ASN A 21 14.43 15.22 9.02
N THR A 22 13.41 14.43 9.35
CA THR A 22 13.29 13.04 8.91
C THR A 22 12.05 12.88 8.03
N TRP A 23 12.19 12.04 6.99
CA TRP A 23 11.04 11.58 6.20
C TRP A 23 10.12 10.78 7.12
N ILE A 24 8.82 11.06 7.05
CA ILE A 24 7.82 10.30 7.79
C ILE A 24 7.11 9.39 6.80
N VAL A 25 7.17 8.09 7.05
CA VAL A 25 6.41 7.09 6.33
C VAL A 25 5.29 6.61 7.21
N ILE A 26 4.05 6.74 6.74
CA ILE A 26 2.88 6.14 7.38
C ILE A 26 2.47 4.94 6.53
N ARG A 27 2.67 3.73 7.06
CA ARG A 27 2.22 2.50 6.40
C ARG A 27 0.91 2.05 7.00
N LEU A 28 -0.07 1.81 6.15
CA LEU A 28 -1.36 1.18 6.43
C LEU A 28 -1.33 -0.27 6.00
N ASP A 29 -2.00 -1.14 6.75
CA ASP A 29 -2.15 -2.56 6.45
C ASP A 29 -3.57 -3.03 6.79
N GLY A 30 -4.17 -3.86 5.92
CA GLY A 30 -5.53 -4.34 6.07
C GLY A 30 -5.67 -5.36 7.21
N ASN A 31 -6.44 -5.04 8.25
CA ASN A 31 -6.61 -5.95 9.38
C ASN A 31 -7.47 -7.17 8.99
N GLY A 32 -6.84 -8.35 8.96
CA GLY A 32 -7.54 -9.61 8.68
C GLY A 32 -8.03 -9.71 7.23
N PHE A 33 -7.35 -9.06 6.29
CA PHE A 33 -7.80 -8.93 4.90
C PHE A 33 -7.87 -10.26 4.14
N HIS A 34 -7.17 -11.30 4.59
CA HIS A 34 -7.40 -12.66 4.10
C HIS A 34 -8.86 -13.10 4.29
N LYS A 35 -9.43 -12.92 5.50
CA LYS A 35 -10.84 -13.23 5.78
C LYS A 35 -11.78 -12.28 5.03
N PHE A 36 -11.41 -11.00 4.93
CA PHE A 36 -12.19 -9.99 4.21
C PHE A 36 -12.31 -10.31 2.73
N SER A 37 -11.19 -10.62 2.07
CA SER A 37 -11.15 -10.98 0.65
C SER A 37 -11.95 -12.24 0.35
N ASN A 38 -11.88 -13.26 1.22
CA ASN A 38 -12.68 -14.49 1.06
C ASN A 38 -14.17 -14.21 1.26
N LYS A 39 -14.56 -13.41 2.27
CA LYS A 39 -15.97 -13.09 2.54
C LYS A 39 -16.63 -12.31 1.40
N HIS A 40 -15.86 -11.47 0.71
CA HIS A 40 -16.33 -10.61 -0.38
C HIS A 40 -15.97 -11.16 -1.77
N ASN A 41 -15.58 -12.44 -1.87
CA ASN A 41 -15.31 -13.15 -3.11
C ASN A 41 -14.32 -12.43 -4.04
N PHE A 42 -13.19 -12.02 -3.47
CA PHE A 42 -12.12 -11.43 -4.28
C PHE A 42 -11.56 -12.47 -5.23
N GLU A 43 -11.29 -12.03 -6.45
CA GLU A 43 -10.54 -12.83 -7.43
C GLU A 43 -9.15 -13.17 -6.90
N LYS A 44 -8.67 -14.37 -7.27
CA LYS A 44 -7.37 -14.89 -6.87
C LYS A 44 -6.56 -15.21 -8.13
N PRO A 45 -5.25 -14.89 -8.17
CA PRO A 45 -4.42 -14.39 -7.07
C PRO A 45 -4.65 -12.91 -6.70
N ASN A 46 -5.17 -12.10 -7.63
CA ASN A 46 -5.36 -10.66 -7.45
C ASN A 46 -6.75 -10.25 -7.90
N ASP A 47 -7.37 -9.32 -7.17
CA ASP A 47 -8.63 -8.69 -7.57
C ASP A 47 -8.36 -7.24 -7.97
N ILE A 48 -8.50 -6.96 -9.27
CA ILE A 48 -8.23 -5.64 -9.82
C ILE A 48 -9.18 -4.56 -9.27
N ARG A 49 -10.41 -4.94 -8.89
CA ARG A 49 -11.39 -4.03 -8.29
C ARG A 49 -10.90 -3.57 -6.92
N SER A 50 -10.40 -4.50 -6.11
CA SER A 50 -9.82 -4.18 -4.80
C SER A 50 -8.60 -3.28 -4.91
N LEU A 51 -7.69 -3.56 -5.85
CA LEU A 51 -6.47 -2.75 -6.01
C LEU A 51 -6.81 -1.34 -6.49
N ASN A 52 -7.74 -1.20 -7.42
CA ASN A 52 -8.17 0.12 -7.87
C ASN A 52 -8.93 0.89 -6.77
N LEU A 53 -9.74 0.21 -5.95
CA LEU A 53 -10.35 0.82 -4.76
C LEU A 53 -9.30 1.34 -3.77
N MET A 54 -8.26 0.54 -3.49
CA MET A 54 -7.14 0.98 -2.64
C MET A 54 -6.41 2.18 -3.24
N ASN A 55 -6.17 2.19 -4.56
CA ASN A 55 -5.52 3.28 -5.26
C ASN A 55 -6.33 4.59 -5.18
N ASP A 56 -7.64 4.54 -5.35
CA ASP A 56 -8.48 5.75 -5.28
C ASP A 56 -8.63 6.25 -3.83
N ALA A 57 -8.74 5.34 -2.86
CA ALA A 57 -8.69 5.72 -1.44
C ALA A 57 -7.36 6.40 -1.09
N ALA A 58 -6.23 5.87 -1.58
CA ALA A 58 -4.92 6.48 -1.39
C ALA A 58 -4.77 7.82 -2.12
N THR A 59 -5.35 7.94 -3.32
CA THR A 59 -5.36 9.18 -4.10
C THR A 59 -6.07 10.28 -3.33
N ASN A 60 -7.21 9.97 -2.71
CA ASN A 60 -7.93 10.94 -1.87
C ASN A 60 -7.11 11.36 -0.64
N VAL A 61 -6.43 10.42 0.05
CA VAL A 61 -5.49 10.75 1.13
C VAL A 61 -4.37 11.67 0.63
N PHE A 62 -3.77 11.34 -0.51
CA PHE A 62 -2.68 12.11 -1.10
C PHE A 62 -3.11 13.55 -1.41
N LEU A 63 -4.28 13.74 -2.03
CA LEU A 63 -4.84 15.06 -2.30
C LEU A 63 -5.16 15.83 -1.01
N LYS A 64 -5.66 15.13 0.01
CA LYS A 64 -6.03 15.74 1.29
C LYS A 64 -4.84 16.27 2.08
N PHE A 65 -3.68 15.65 1.96
CA PHE A 65 -2.47 16.01 2.71
C PHE A 65 -1.36 16.50 1.75
N PRO A 66 -1.25 17.83 1.50
CA PRO A 66 -0.31 18.39 0.54
C PRO A 66 1.16 18.08 0.82
N ASP A 67 1.50 17.74 2.06
CA ASP A 67 2.86 17.39 2.48
C ASP A 67 3.27 15.96 2.12
N ILE A 68 2.34 15.12 1.65
CA ILE A 68 2.64 13.83 1.01
C ILE A 68 3.25 14.09 -0.36
N ILE A 69 4.41 13.49 -0.61
CA ILE A 69 5.20 13.64 -1.83
C ILE A 69 5.12 12.43 -2.76
N LEU A 70 4.94 11.23 -2.19
CA LEU A 70 4.68 10.00 -2.92
C LEU A 70 3.92 9.01 -2.02
N ALA A 71 3.26 8.05 -2.64
CA ALA A 71 2.66 6.94 -1.93
C ALA A 71 2.79 5.65 -2.75
N TYR A 72 3.01 4.51 -2.09
CA TYR A 72 3.17 3.21 -2.73
C TYR A 72 2.24 2.19 -2.11
N GLY A 73 1.51 1.42 -2.91
CA GLY A 73 0.62 0.37 -2.42
C GLY A 73 0.67 -0.91 -3.24
N ASN A 74 0.44 -2.03 -2.56
CA ASN A 74 0.29 -3.36 -3.13
C ASN A 74 -0.53 -4.22 -2.17
N SER A 75 -1.26 -5.21 -2.70
CA SER A 75 -2.18 -6.04 -1.90
C SER A 75 -3.15 -5.15 -1.10
N ASP A 76 -3.10 -5.25 0.22
CA ASP A 76 -3.90 -4.58 1.24
C ASP A 76 -3.09 -3.55 2.04
N GLU A 77 -1.85 -3.24 1.63
CA GLU A 77 -1.00 -2.22 2.26
C GLU A 77 -0.84 -0.95 1.40
N TYR A 78 -0.64 0.19 2.08
CA TYR A 78 -0.29 1.47 1.45
C TYR A 78 0.66 2.28 2.32
N SER A 79 1.72 2.82 1.72
CA SER A 79 2.74 3.63 2.37
C SER A 79 2.66 5.07 1.88
N PHE A 80 2.49 6.03 2.78
CA PHE A 80 2.46 7.46 2.47
C PHE A 80 3.72 8.15 2.98
N VAL A 81 4.43 8.85 2.10
CA VAL A 81 5.68 9.52 2.44
C VAL A 81 5.46 11.02 2.54
N PHE A 82 5.63 11.55 3.74
CA PHE A 82 5.62 12.98 4.00
C PHE A 82 7.02 13.57 3.87
N ARG A 83 7.11 14.77 3.30
CA ARG A 83 8.35 15.54 3.20
C ARG A 83 9.03 15.73 4.56
N LYS A 84 10.36 15.63 4.58
CA LYS A 84 11.15 15.66 5.82
C LYS A 84 10.95 16.90 6.70
N ASN A 85 10.62 18.04 6.09
CA ASN A 85 10.41 19.33 6.74
C ASN A 85 8.95 19.61 7.12
N THR A 86 8.03 18.65 6.95
CA THR A 86 6.61 18.84 7.30
C THR A 86 6.44 19.32 8.74
N GLN A 87 5.54 20.29 8.92
CA GLN A 87 5.10 20.79 10.23
C GLN A 87 3.63 20.45 10.49
N LEU A 88 3.03 19.58 9.66
CA LEU A 88 1.64 19.22 9.76
C LEU A 88 1.34 18.66 11.16
N TYR A 89 0.32 19.23 11.81
CA TYR A 89 -0.06 18.91 13.19
C TYR A 89 1.08 19.00 14.22
N GLY A 90 2.08 19.85 13.97
CA GLY A 90 3.26 19.94 14.82
C GLY A 90 4.10 18.66 14.84
N ARG A 91 3.96 17.79 13.82
CA ARG A 91 4.60 16.46 13.73
C ARG A 91 4.18 15.48 14.82
N ARG A 92 2.98 15.66 15.40
CA ARG A 92 2.43 14.70 16.37
C ARG A 92 2.06 13.39 15.68
N GLU A 93 2.70 12.30 16.12
CA GLU A 93 2.51 10.96 15.56
C GLU A 93 1.03 10.56 15.56
N SER A 94 0.35 10.66 16.71
CA SER A 94 -1.05 10.30 16.87
C SER A 94 -1.95 11.04 15.89
N LYS A 95 -1.73 12.34 15.66
CA LYS A 95 -2.53 13.15 14.74
C LYS A 95 -2.30 12.73 13.29
N LEU A 96 -1.05 12.52 12.89
CA LEU A 96 -0.70 12.10 11.54
C LEU A 96 -1.28 10.71 11.24
N VAL A 97 -1.00 9.73 12.10
CA VAL A 97 -1.46 8.34 11.98
C VAL A 97 -2.98 8.27 11.92
N THR A 98 -3.66 8.83 12.92
CA THR A 98 -5.13 8.74 13.00
C THR A 98 -5.82 9.47 11.85
N SER A 99 -5.27 10.61 11.39
CA SER A 99 -5.84 11.34 10.25
C SER A 99 -5.71 10.57 8.95
N VAL A 100 -4.55 9.95 8.69
CA VAL A 100 -4.33 9.19 7.46
C VAL A 100 -5.17 7.92 7.43
N VAL A 101 -5.12 7.11 8.49
CA VAL A 101 -5.84 5.82 8.52
C VAL A 101 -7.36 5.99 8.54
N SER A 102 -7.88 6.97 9.30
CA SER A 102 -9.33 7.21 9.36
C SER A 102 -9.85 7.71 8.02
N PHE A 103 -9.12 8.61 7.36
CA PHE A 103 -9.51 9.12 6.04
C PHE A 103 -9.40 8.04 4.96
N PHE A 104 -8.34 7.23 4.98
CA PHE A 104 -8.19 6.08 4.06
C PHE A 104 -9.34 5.08 4.23
N THR A 105 -9.61 4.64 5.46
CA THR A 105 -10.68 3.67 5.76
C THR A 105 -12.04 4.22 5.35
N SER A 106 -12.31 5.49 5.64
CA SER A 106 -13.56 6.14 5.25
C SER A 106 -13.73 6.19 3.73
N ASN A 107 -12.66 6.50 2.99
CA ASN A 107 -12.68 6.49 1.53
C ASN A 107 -12.85 5.08 0.97
N TYR A 108 -12.21 4.06 1.56
CA TYR A 108 -12.38 2.67 1.14
C TYR A 108 -13.85 2.24 1.23
N VAL A 109 -14.54 2.56 2.32
CA VAL A 109 -15.98 2.28 2.49
C VAL A 109 -16.83 3.13 1.53
N PHE A 110 -16.54 4.42 1.42
CA PHE A 110 -17.30 5.35 0.60
C PHE A 110 -17.23 5.02 -0.89
N LEU A 111 -16.06 4.59 -1.37
CA LEU A 111 -15.81 4.27 -2.77
C LEU A 111 -16.16 2.81 -3.11
N TRP A 112 -16.36 1.94 -2.12
CA TRP A 112 -16.66 0.52 -2.33
C TRP A 112 -17.73 0.26 -3.42
N PRO A 113 -18.90 0.94 -3.41
CA PRO A 113 -19.96 0.68 -4.39
C PRO A 113 -19.56 0.98 -5.85
N ASN A 114 -18.52 1.80 -6.06
CA ASN A 114 -18.03 2.14 -7.40
C ASN A 114 -17.22 1.00 -8.03
N TYR A 115 -16.64 0.11 -7.22
CA TYR A 115 -15.79 -1.01 -7.66
C TYR A 115 -16.46 -2.36 -7.49
N PHE A 116 -17.26 -2.50 -6.45
CA PHE A 116 -17.94 -3.72 -6.06
C PHE A 116 -19.46 -3.53 -6.22
N VAL A 117 -19.90 -3.29 -7.46
CA VAL A 117 -21.30 -2.96 -7.80
C VAL A 117 -22.26 -4.06 -7.34
N ASP A 118 -21.88 -5.33 -7.53
CA ASP A 118 -22.71 -6.49 -7.22
C ASP A 118 -22.35 -7.16 -5.87
N THR A 119 -21.35 -6.63 -5.16
CA THR A 119 -20.89 -7.21 -3.88
C THR A 119 -21.16 -6.23 -2.75
N ILE A 120 -22.12 -6.57 -1.89
CA ILE A 120 -22.43 -5.78 -0.69
C ILE A 120 -21.27 -5.87 0.30
N LEU A 121 -20.86 -4.72 0.85
CA LEU A 121 -19.91 -4.68 1.96
C LEU A 121 -20.57 -5.24 3.22
N THR A 122 -20.21 -6.47 3.60
CA THR A 122 -20.90 -7.23 4.65
C THR A 122 -20.51 -6.80 6.07
N TYR A 123 -19.33 -6.23 6.24
CA TYR A 123 -18.86 -5.65 7.50
C TYR A 123 -17.80 -4.56 7.21
N PRO A 124 -17.64 -3.56 8.09
CA PRO A 124 -16.70 -2.48 7.86
C PRO A 124 -15.25 -3.00 7.87
N PRO A 125 -14.42 -2.65 6.87
CA PRO A 125 -13.00 -2.96 6.89
C PRO A 125 -12.30 -2.11 7.95
N SER A 126 -11.12 -2.54 8.36
CA SER A 126 -10.25 -1.75 9.24
C SER A 126 -8.81 -1.88 8.80
N PHE A 127 -8.04 -0.83 9.04
CA PHE A 127 -6.63 -0.76 8.71
C PHE A 127 -5.84 -0.43 9.97
N ASP A 128 -4.71 -1.10 10.15
CA ASP A 128 -3.68 -0.63 11.09
C ASP A 128 -2.89 0.51 10.44
N ALA A 129 -2.13 1.23 11.26
CA ALA A 129 -1.25 2.26 10.76
C ALA A 129 -0.04 2.41 11.68
N ARG A 130 1.14 2.58 11.10
CA ARG A 130 2.38 2.80 11.83
C ARG A 130 3.24 3.87 11.18
N VAL A 131 3.98 4.61 12.00
CA VAL A 131 4.95 5.61 11.55
C VAL A 131 6.35 5.03 11.58
N ILE A 132 7.12 5.31 10.53
CA ILE A 132 8.55 5.05 10.45
C ILE A 132 9.26 6.35 10.05
N LEU A 133 10.38 6.64 10.71
CA LEU A 133 11.21 7.80 10.39
C LEU A 133 12.47 7.37 9.65
N TYR A 134 12.72 7.99 8.50
CA TYR A 134 13.95 7.77 7.74
C TYR A 134 14.80 9.05 7.70
N PRO A 135 16.07 8.99 8.16
CA PRO A 135 16.92 10.18 8.24
C PRO A 135 17.55 10.57 6.90
N SER A 136 17.65 9.64 5.95
CA SER A 136 18.28 9.87 4.65
C SER A 136 17.38 9.47 3.49
N ILE A 137 17.64 10.05 2.32
CA ILE A 137 16.98 9.67 1.06
C ILE A 137 17.27 8.20 0.71
N GLN A 138 18.49 7.72 0.98
CA GLN A 138 18.84 6.32 0.70
C GLN A 138 17.97 5.36 1.50
N ASN A 139 17.78 5.60 2.80
CA ASN A 139 16.92 4.73 3.62
C ASN A 139 15.47 4.73 3.13
N LEU A 140 14.96 5.88 2.66
CA LEU A 140 13.63 5.97 2.09
C LEU A 140 13.53 5.18 0.77
N LYS A 141 14.52 5.29 -0.12
CA LYS A 141 14.58 4.48 -1.35
C LYS A 141 14.64 2.99 -1.04
N ASP A 142 15.51 2.58 -0.12
CA ASP A 142 15.64 1.18 0.30
C ASP A 142 14.33 0.63 0.86
N TYR A 143 13.60 1.44 1.64
CA TYR A 143 12.26 1.08 2.12
C TYR A 143 11.28 0.83 0.96
N LEU A 144 11.19 1.75 0.00
CA LEU A 144 10.28 1.62 -1.14
C LEU A 144 10.65 0.42 -2.02
N SER A 145 11.95 0.22 -2.25
CA SER A 145 12.48 -0.97 -2.93
C SER A 145 12.11 -2.25 -2.18
N TRP A 146 12.24 -2.26 -0.86
CA TRP A 146 11.84 -3.40 -0.03
C TRP A 146 10.36 -3.73 -0.17
N ARG A 147 9.47 -2.72 -0.20
CA ARG A 147 8.04 -2.92 -0.44
C ARG A 147 7.76 -3.48 -1.84
N GLN A 148 8.44 -2.97 -2.87
CA GLN A 148 8.23 -3.47 -4.24
C GLN A 148 8.80 -4.88 -4.46
N VAL A 149 9.94 -5.21 -3.85
CA VAL A 149 10.49 -6.58 -3.90
C VAL A 149 9.54 -7.55 -3.20
N ASP A 150 8.97 -7.17 -2.05
CA ASP A 150 7.96 -7.96 -1.34
C ASP A 150 6.71 -8.18 -2.19
N CYS A 151 6.20 -7.14 -2.87
CA CYS A 151 5.13 -7.24 -3.86
C CYS A 151 5.45 -8.29 -4.94
N HIS A 152 6.64 -8.23 -5.53
CA HIS A 152 7.04 -9.17 -6.58
C HIS A 152 7.10 -10.62 -6.09
N ILE A 153 7.72 -10.85 -4.92
CA ILE A 153 7.83 -12.19 -4.31
C ILE A 153 6.45 -12.77 -4.01
N ASN A 154 5.59 -11.98 -3.37
CA ASN A 154 4.25 -12.40 -2.98
C ASN A 154 3.37 -12.64 -4.21
N ASN A 155 3.43 -11.79 -5.23
CA ASN A 155 2.63 -11.96 -6.43
C ASN A 155 3.03 -13.21 -7.23
N LEU A 156 4.34 -13.47 -7.39
CA LEU A 156 4.82 -14.68 -8.07
C LEU A 156 4.40 -15.94 -7.32
N TYR A 157 4.55 -15.94 -5.98
CA TYR A 157 4.10 -17.04 -5.14
C TYR A 157 2.59 -17.26 -5.28
N ASN A 158 1.77 -16.23 -5.08
CA ASN A 158 0.31 -16.32 -5.11
C ASN A 158 -0.21 -16.73 -6.48
N THR A 159 0.37 -16.22 -7.57
CA THR A 159 0.00 -16.60 -8.94
C THR A 159 0.24 -18.08 -9.18
N THR A 160 1.40 -18.58 -8.75
CA THR A 160 1.73 -20.01 -8.87
C THR A 160 0.82 -20.86 -7.98
N PHE A 161 0.61 -20.44 -6.74
CA PHE A 161 -0.25 -21.13 -5.77
C PHE A 161 -1.69 -21.25 -6.28
N TRP A 162 -2.30 -20.17 -6.74
CA TRP A 162 -3.69 -20.20 -7.21
C TRP A 162 -3.83 -20.89 -8.57
N ALA A 163 -2.81 -20.87 -9.43
CA ALA A 163 -2.80 -21.70 -10.63
C ALA A 163 -2.82 -23.20 -10.29
N LEU A 164 -2.01 -23.64 -9.31
CA LEU A 164 -2.04 -25.03 -8.81
C LEU A 164 -3.41 -25.41 -8.25
N VAL A 165 -4.03 -24.53 -7.47
CA VAL A 165 -5.34 -24.81 -6.85
C VAL A 165 -6.46 -24.82 -7.89
N GLN A 166 -6.57 -23.78 -8.72
CA GLN A 166 -7.72 -23.57 -9.62
C GLN A 166 -7.60 -24.32 -10.95
N LYS A 167 -6.40 -24.40 -11.51
CA LYS A 167 -6.15 -25.07 -12.81
C LYS A 167 -5.56 -26.46 -12.63
N GLY A 168 -4.74 -26.65 -11.59
CA GLY A 168 -4.15 -27.95 -11.26
C GLY A 168 -5.03 -28.86 -10.40
N ASN A 169 -6.15 -28.36 -9.88
CA ASN A 169 -7.06 -29.08 -8.96
C ASN A 169 -6.37 -29.59 -7.68
N LEU A 170 -5.29 -28.94 -7.22
CA LEU A 170 -4.66 -29.26 -5.94
C LEU A 170 -5.45 -28.66 -4.77
N SER A 171 -5.38 -29.33 -3.61
CA SER A 171 -5.78 -28.69 -2.36
C SER A 171 -4.83 -27.54 -2.01
N THR A 172 -5.27 -26.58 -1.20
CA THR A 172 -4.41 -25.49 -0.72
C THR A 172 -3.19 -26.02 0.02
N THR A 173 -3.36 -27.07 0.83
CA THR A 173 -2.26 -27.72 1.57
C THR A 173 -1.25 -28.39 0.66
N ASP A 174 -1.70 -29.02 -0.42
CA ASP A 174 -0.78 -29.69 -1.35
C ASP A 174 -0.04 -28.69 -2.24
N ALA A 175 -0.71 -27.60 -2.65
CA ALA A 175 -0.08 -26.49 -3.35
C ALA A 175 1.00 -25.82 -2.49
N GLU A 176 0.74 -25.57 -1.21
CA GLU A 176 1.72 -25.04 -0.25
C GLU A 176 2.95 -25.97 -0.11
N LYS A 177 2.73 -27.28 0.06
CA LYS A 177 3.81 -28.27 0.17
C LYS A 177 4.66 -28.32 -1.10
N LEU A 178 4.03 -28.27 -2.27
CA LEU A 178 4.74 -28.30 -3.56
C LEU A 178 5.62 -27.06 -3.75
N LEU A 179 5.14 -25.89 -3.31
CA LEU A 179 5.89 -24.63 -3.42
C LEU A 179 6.96 -24.47 -2.34
N MET A 180 6.98 -25.30 -1.30
CA MET A 180 7.95 -25.24 -0.22
C MET A 180 9.38 -25.45 -0.75
N GLY A 181 10.29 -24.53 -0.43
CA GLY A 181 11.69 -24.59 -0.85
C GLY A 181 11.95 -24.23 -2.32
N THR A 182 10.91 -23.97 -3.11
CA THR A 182 11.08 -23.58 -4.52
C THR A 182 11.65 -22.16 -4.65
N LEU A 183 12.50 -21.94 -5.64
CA LEU A 183 13.04 -20.64 -6.01
C LEU A 183 12.11 -19.89 -6.98
N ALA A 184 12.44 -18.65 -7.32
CA ALA A 184 11.66 -17.87 -8.30
C ALA A 184 11.63 -18.56 -9.68
N LYS A 185 12.78 -19.04 -10.16
CA LYS A 185 12.89 -19.73 -11.45
C LYS A 185 11.98 -20.96 -11.55
N ASP A 186 11.85 -21.71 -10.46
CA ASP A 186 11.04 -22.94 -10.43
C ASP A 186 9.56 -22.60 -10.54
N LYS A 187 9.11 -21.49 -9.91
CA LYS A 187 7.74 -20.98 -10.02
C LYS A 187 7.42 -20.48 -11.44
N HIS A 188 8.37 -19.78 -12.07
CA HIS A 188 8.25 -19.36 -13.47
C HIS A 188 8.12 -20.56 -14.41
N GLU A 189 8.98 -21.57 -14.24
CA GLU A 189 8.93 -22.79 -15.04
C GLU A 189 7.62 -23.55 -14.82
N LEU A 190 7.16 -23.69 -13.59
CA LEU A 190 5.90 -24.34 -13.24
C LEU A 190 4.71 -23.65 -13.92
N LEU A 191 4.60 -22.32 -13.78
CA LEU A 191 3.55 -21.51 -14.42
C LEU A 191 3.53 -21.71 -15.94
N PHE A 192 4.71 -21.68 -16.58
CA PHE A 192 4.82 -21.79 -18.02
C PHE A 192 4.53 -23.21 -18.53
N THR A 193 5.15 -24.22 -17.92
CA THR A 193 5.08 -25.61 -18.40
C THR A 193 3.74 -26.28 -18.10
N GLN A 194 3.18 -26.07 -16.91
CA GLN A 194 1.95 -26.75 -16.49
C GLN A 194 0.68 -25.98 -16.86
N PHE A 195 0.76 -24.64 -16.89
CA PHE A 195 -0.43 -23.79 -17.06
C PHE A 195 -0.38 -22.88 -18.28
N SER A 196 0.72 -22.92 -19.06
CA SER A 196 0.95 -22.01 -20.19
C SER A 196 0.81 -20.53 -19.80
N ILE A 197 1.14 -20.20 -18.54
CA ILE A 197 1.13 -18.82 -18.01
C ILE A 197 2.55 -18.27 -18.08
N ASN A 198 2.74 -17.22 -18.87
CA ASN A 198 3.97 -16.43 -18.82
C ASN A 198 3.80 -15.29 -17.80
N TYR A 199 4.40 -15.43 -16.61
CA TYR A 199 4.30 -14.43 -15.54
C TYR A 199 4.74 -13.02 -15.97
N ASN A 200 5.65 -12.89 -16.93
CA ASN A 200 6.08 -11.57 -17.42
C ASN A 200 4.96 -10.84 -18.18
N ASN A 201 3.94 -11.55 -18.65
CA ASN A 201 2.77 -10.97 -19.30
C ASN A 201 1.63 -10.63 -18.33
N GLU A 202 1.77 -10.96 -17.03
CA GLU A 202 0.82 -10.51 -16.00
C GLU A 202 0.83 -8.97 -15.93
N GLN A 203 -0.31 -8.40 -15.50
CA GLN A 203 -0.47 -6.95 -15.45
C GLN A 203 0.55 -6.30 -14.52
N GLU A 204 1.08 -5.14 -14.91
CA GLU A 204 2.13 -4.45 -14.14
C GLU A 204 1.67 -4.07 -12.74
N ILE A 205 0.40 -3.70 -12.55
CA ILE A 205 -0.16 -3.41 -11.22
C ILE A 205 -0.01 -4.58 -10.24
N PHE A 206 -0.11 -5.83 -10.72
CA PHE A 206 0.07 -7.02 -9.88
C PHE A 206 1.55 -7.29 -9.59
N LYS A 207 2.43 -7.06 -10.57
CA LYS A 207 3.87 -7.35 -10.45
C LYS A 207 4.67 -6.28 -9.74
N LYS A 208 4.23 -5.01 -9.83
CA LYS A 208 4.98 -3.82 -9.41
C LYS A 208 4.26 -3.00 -8.36
N GLY A 209 2.96 -3.21 -8.15
CA GLY A 209 2.12 -2.36 -7.29
C GLY A 209 1.82 -1.01 -7.93
N SER A 210 1.36 -0.06 -7.12
CA SER A 210 0.94 1.27 -7.53
C SER A 210 1.78 2.34 -6.85
N LEU A 211 2.48 3.15 -7.62
CA LEU A 211 3.18 4.35 -7.15
C LEU A 211 2.41 5.60 -7.54
N LEU A 212 1.98 6.37 -6.54
CA LEU A 212 1.31 7.66 -6.70
C LEU A 212 2.35 8.76 -6.55
N VAL A 213 2.31 9.70 -7.50
CA VAL A 213 3.24 10.82 -7.57
C VAL A 213 2.48 12.07 -8.00
N LYS A 214 2.80 13.23 -7.40
CA LYS A 214 2.28 14.53 -7.86
C LYS A 214 2.90 14.93 -9.19
N ASN A 215 2.05 15.34 -10.12
CA ASN A 215 2.51 15.96 -11.35
C ASN A 215 2.81 17.45 -11.11
N HIS A 216 4.07 17.85 -11.25
CA HIS A 216 4.49 19.25 -11.12
C HIS A 216 4.46 20.02 -12.45
N SER A 217 3.72 19.56 -13.47
CA SER A 217 3.60 20.31 -14.74
C SER A 217 2.92 21.67 -14.51
N LYS A 218 3.51 22.73 -15.07
CA LYS A 218 3.17 24.14 -14.81
C LYS A 218 1.72 24.56 -15.17
N ASN A 219 0.93 23.70 -15.82
CA ASN A 219 -0.34 24.09 -16.43
C ASN A 219 -1.58 23.29 -15.99
N THR A 220 -1.45 22.34 -15.05
CA THR A 220 -2.62 21.60 -14.53
C THR A 220 -2.48 21.40 -13.03
N SER A 221 -3.37 22.04 -12.27
CA SER A 221 -3.55 21.83 -10.83
C SER A 221 -3.70 20.35 -10.48
N ASP A 222 -2.94 19.89 -9.47
CA ASP A 222 -3.19 18.72 -8.61
C ASP A 222 -3.48 17.36 -9.27
N LYS A 223 -3.02 17.10 -10.50
CA LYS A 223 -3.15 15.76 -11.08
C LYS A 223 -2.13 14.79 -10.46
N ILE A 224 -2.63 13.72 -9.86
CA ILE A 224 -1.82 12.59 -9.38
C ILE A 224 -1.63 11.61 -10.54
N ASN A 225 -0.39 11.21 -10.79
CA ASN A 225 -0.08 10.13 -11.71
C ASN A 225 0.10 8.83 -10.91
N ILE A 226 -0.50 7.75 -11.42
CA ILE A 226 -0.32 6.39 -10.90
C ILE A 226 0.59 5.65 -11.87
N TYR A 227 1.73 5.18 -11.37
CA TYR A 227 2.69 4.39 -12.13
C TYR A 227 2.73 2.95 -11.62
N HIS A 228 2.84 2.01 -12.54
CA HIS A 228 3.09 0.59 -12.27
C HIS A 228 4.45 0.22 -12.88
N THR A 229 5.51 0.79 -12.32
CA THR A 229 6.87 0.69 -12.86
C THR A 229 7.85 0.24 -11.79
N ASP A 230 9.03 -0.20 -12.23
CA ASP A 230 10.15 -0.49 -11.34
C ASP A 230 10.67 0.78 -10.66
N ILE A 231 10.72 0.77 -9.33
CA ILE A 231 11.31 1.81 -8.48
C ILE A 231 12.51 1.28 -7.68
N VAL A 232 12.86 0.00 -7.86
CA VAL A 232 14.05 -0.62 -7.25
C VAL A 232 15.31 -0.11 -7.93
N SER A 233 15.30 -0.06 -9.27
CA SER A 233 16.39 0.51 -10.06
C SER A 233 16.43 2.05 -9.98
N ASP A 234 17.61 2.61 -10.20
CA ASP A 234 17.79 4.06 -10.20
C ASP A 234 17.10 4.78 -11.37
N THR A 235 16.69 4.04 -12.40
CA THR A 235 16.09 4.60 -13.63
C THR A 235 14.91 5.51 -13.32
N PHE A 236 13.97 5.08 -12.48
CA PHE A 236 12.82 5.89 -12.10
C PHE A 236 13.24 7.17 -11.37
N TRP A 237 14.13 7.05 -10.40
CA TRP A 237 14.59 8.18 -9.58
C TRP A 237 15.38 9.22 -10.40
N ILE A 238 16.16 8.77 -11.40
CA ILE A 238 16.90 9.63 -12.33
C ILE A 238 15.93 10.38 -13.26
N GLN A 239 14.83 9.75 -13.69
CA GLN A 239 13.81 10.40 -14.51
C GLN A 239 12.94 11.39 -13.71
N HIS A 240 12.87 11.23 -12.39
CA HIS A 240 12.06 12.05 -11.49
C HIS A 240 12.89 12.65 -10.34
N PRO A 241 13.95 13.43 -10.64
CA PRO A 241 14.90 13.89 -9.63
C PRO A 241 14.28 14.83 -8.60
N SER A 242 13.18 15.52 -8.95
CA SER A 242 12.51 16.49 -8.08
C SER A 242 11.64 15.88 -6.98
N LEU A 243 11.36 14.57 -7.00
CA LEU A 243 10.44 13.94 -6.04
C LEU A 243 11.00 13.85 -4.63
N LEU A 244 12.33 13.75 -4.49
CA LEU A 244 13.00 13.54 -3.21
C LEU A 244 13.89 14.73 -2.79
N LEU A 245 13.72 15.90 -3.44
CA LEU A 245 14.41 17.15 -3.09
C LEU A 245 13.80 17.82 -1.85
#